data_AF-A0A1N6YNW6-F1
#
_entry.id   AF-A0A1N6YNW6-F1
#
_cell.length_a   1.000
_cell.length_b   1.000
_cell.length_c   1.000
_cell.angle_alpha   90.00
_cell.angle_beta   90.00
_cell.angle_gamma   90.00
#
_symmetry.space_group_name_H-M   'P 1'
#
loop_
_entity.id
_entity.type
_entity.pdbx_description
1 polymer ?
#
loop_
_entity_poly.entity_id
_entity_poly.type
_entity_poly.pdbx_seq_one_letter_code
_entity_poly.pdbx_strand_id
1 'polypeptide(L)'
;MKDSKIINLSKAVFGVFFSVGTLCLLGALITKNDWFAGAGYLLIIFGVPVNLLCILGLLTYGIVNTSKFKECMIGIFILTANIPIAYTYTIIGLSLFD
;
A
#
# COMPACT_ATOMS: atom_id res chain seq x y z
N MET A 1 -10.35 16.70 18.49
CA MET A 1 -10.10 15.46 17.72
C MET A 1 -10.97 15.40 16.45
N LYS A 2 -10.82 16.32 15.49
CA LYS A 2 -11.71 16.41 14.31
C LYS A 2 -11.05 16.07 12.96
N ASP A 3 -9.74 15.85 12.93
CA ASP A 3 -8.96 15.62 11.70
C ASP A 3 -8.43 14.19 11.52
N SER A 4 -9.09 13.22 12.16
CA SER A 4 -8.73 11.80 12.06
C SER A 4 -9.17 11.14 10.75
N LYS A 5 -10.05 11.76 9.95
CA LYS A 5 -10.65 11.11 8.78
C LYS A 5 -9.62 10.80 7.68
N ILE A 6 -8.74 11.75 7.37
CA ILE A 6 -7.69 11.59 6.34
C ILE A 6 -6.70 10.49 6.74
N ILE A 7 -6.26 10.52 8.00
CA ILE A 7 -5.34 9.53 8.55
C ILE A 7 -6.01 8.16 8.61
N ASN A 8 -7.26 8.07 9.04
CA ASN A 8 -8.00 6.80 9.08
C ASN A 8 -8.22 6.21 7.68
N LEU A 9 -8.53 7.04 6.68
CA LEU A 9 -8.62 6.59 5.29
C LEU A 9 -7.27 6.05 4.81
N SER A 10 -6.19 6.79 5.05
CA SER A 10 -4.84 6.38 4.64
C SER A 10 -4.43 5.06 5.31
N LYS A 11 -4.75 4.88 6.61
CA LYS A 11 -4.54 3.63 7.34
C LYS A 11 -5.39 2.48 6.82
N ALA A 12 -6.65 2.73 6.44
CA ALA A 12 -7.52 1.71 5.88
C ALA A 12 -7.01 1.22 4.53
N VAL A 13 -6.65 2.15 3.63
CA VAL A 13 -6.03 1.82 2.34
C VAL A 13 -4.73 1.06 2.55
N PHE A 14 -3.86 1.53 3.45
CA PHE A 14 -2.63 0.83 3.82
C PHE A 14 -2.92 -0.60 4.31
N GLY A 15 -3.83 -0.74 5.26
CA GLY A 15 -4.18 -2.02 5.86
C GLY A 15 -4.70 -3.02 4.85
N VAL A 16 -5.57 -2.61 3.92
CA VAL A 16 -6.08 -3.50 2.86
C VAL A 16 -4.94 -4.04 2.00
N PHE A 17 -4.10 -3.17 1.43
CA PHE A 17 -2.99 -3.61 0.59
C PHE A 17 -1.95 -4.41 1.36
N PHE A 18 -1.62 -4.01 2.58
CA PHE A 18 -0.69 -4.73 3.44
C PHE A 18 -1.20 -6.14 3.77
N SER A 19 -2.47 -6.27 4.16
CA SER A 19 -3.08 -7.56 4.48
C SER A 19 -3.17 -8.46 3.26
N VAL A 20 -3.61 -7.95 2.11
CA VAL A 20 -3.69 -8.75 0.88
C VAL A 20 -2.29 -9.18 0.43
N GLY A 21 -1.31 -8.27 0.43
CA GLY A 21 0.08 -8.59 0.09
C GLY A 21 0.68 -9.65 1.03
N THR A 22 0.40 -9.53 2.33
CA THR A 22 0.86 -10.51 3.33
C THR A 22 0.22 -11.88 3.10
N LEU A 23 -1.08 -11.93 2.80
CA LEU A 23 -1.78 -13.17 2.48
C LEU A 23 -1.23 -13.83 1.21
N CYS A 24 -0.95 -13.05 0.16
CA CYS A 24 -0.30 -13.54 -1.05
C CYS A 24 1.09 -14.13 -0.72
N LEU A 25 1.92 -13.40 0.04
CA LEU A 25 3.25 -13.88 0.40
C LEU A 25 3.21 -15.16 1.25
N LEU A 26 2.38 -15.19 2.29
CA LEU A 26 2.24 -16.35 3.16
C LEU A 26 1.65 -17.55 2.41
N GLY A 27 0.67 -17.31 1.54
CA GLY A 27 0.10 -18.33 0.65
C GLY A 27 1.18 -18.96 -0.23
N ALA A 28 2.00 -18.13 -0.88
CA ALA A 28 3.13 -18.59 -1.69
C ALA A 28 4.16 -19.39 -0.86
N LEU A 29 4.52 -18.91 0.34
CA LEU A 29 5.47 -19.58 1.23
C LEU A 29 5.01 -20.95 1.71
N ILE A 30 3.74 -21.05 2.15
CA ILE A 30 3.19 -22.26 2.77
C ILE A 30 2.82 -23.29 1.72
N THR A 31 2.13 -22.86 0.66
CA THR A 31 1.56 -23.79 -0.33
C THR A 31 2.51 -24.09 -1.48
N LYS A 32 3.56 -23.28 -1.66
CA LYS A 32 4.45 -23.36 -2.83
C LYS A 32 3.68 -23.35 -4.15
N ASN A 33 2.57 -22.61 -4.18
CA ASN A 33 1.75 -22.40 -5.36
C ASN A 33 2.07 -21.02 -5.97
N ASP A 34 2.48 -21.04 -7.22
CA ASP A 34 2.88 -19.89 -8.04
C ASP A 34 1.73 -18.89 -8.27
N TRP A 35 0.48 -19.35 -8.18
CA TRP A 35 -0.71 -18.48 -8.25
C TRP A 35 -0.68 -17.37 -7.18
N PHE A 36 -0.19 -17.67 -5.98
CA PHE A 36 -0.09 -16.67 -4.92
C PHE A 36 1.00 -15.63 -5.20
N ALA A 37 2.11 -16.03 -5.84
CA ALA A 37 3.14 -15.10 -6.30
C ALA A 37 2.61 -14.20 -7.43
N GLY A 38 1.87 -14.79 -8.39
CA GLY A 38 1.18 -14.03 -9.45
C GLY A 38 0.15 -13.03 -8.90
N ALA A 39 -0.65 -13.43 -7.91
CA ALA A 39 -1.58 -12.54 -7.22
C ALA A 39 -0.87 -11.40 -6.47
N GLY A 40 0.26 -11.69 -5.83
CA GLY A 40 1.13 -10.68 -5.20
C GLY A 40 1.69 -9.68 -6.21
N TYR A 41 2.10 -10.15 -7.39
CA TYR A 41 2.58 -9.30 -8.48
C TYR A 41 1.48 -8.38 -9.05
N LEU A 42 0.25 -8.88 -9.20
CA LEU A 42 -0.90 -8.05 -9.56
C LEU A 42 -1.14 -6.93 -8.54
N LEU A 43 -0.86 -7.18 -7.26
CA LEU A 43 -0.93 -6.16 -6.22
C LEU A 43 0.08 -5.04 -6.42
N ILE A 44 1.25 -5.29 -7.03
CA ILE A 44 2.16 -4.22 -7.45
C ILE A 44 1.55 -3.43 -8.60
N ILE A 45 1.09 -4.12 -9.64
CA ILE A 45 0.56 -3.48 -10.86
C ILE A 45 -0.64 -2.58 -10.54
N PHE A 46 -1.51 -2.98 -9.62
CA PHE A 46 -2.70 -2.18 -9.27
C PHE A 46 -2.51 -1.38 -7.98
N GLY A 47 -1.92 -1.97 -6.95
CA GLY A 47 -1.79 -1.33 -5.64
C GLY A 47 -0.81 -0.17 -5.62
N VAL A 48 0.27 -0.22 -6.39
CA VAL A 48 1.21 0.92 -6.46
C VAL A 48 0.56 2.12 -7.15
N PRO A 49 -0.07 2.01 -8.35
CA PRO A 49 -0.78 3.12 -8.96
C PRO A 49 -1.92 3.67 -8.09
N VAL A 50 -2.68 2.82 -7.40
CA VAL A 50 -3.76 3.27 -6.52
C VAL A 50 -3.20 4.06 -5.32
N ASN A 51 -2.15 3.57 -4.67
CA ASN A 51 -1.50 4.32 -3.58
C ASN A 51 -0.94 5.66 -4.09
N LEU A 52 -0.33 5.69 -5.29
CA LEU A 52 0.18 6.92 -5.91
C LEU A 52 -0.95 7.92 -6.23
N LEU A 53 -2.09 7.47 -6.74
CA LEU A 53 -3.26 8.32 -6.97
C LEU A 53 -3.78 8.92 -5.66
N CYS A 54 -3.86 8.11 -4.60
CA CYS A 54 -4.23 8.62 -3.27
C CYS A 54 -3.21 9.64 -2.73
N ILE A 55 -1.91 9.39 -2.91
CA ILE A 55 -0.85 10.33 -2.52
C ILE A 55 -1.00 11.66 -3.28
N LEU A 56 -1.21 11.62 -4.59
CA LEU A 56 -1.43 12.83 -5.40
C LEU A 56 -2.67 13.59 -4.94
N GLY A 57 -3.78 12.90 -4.70
CA GLY A 57 -5.00 13.52 -4.18
C GLY A 57 -4.80 14.20 -2.82
N LEU A 58 -4.08 13.54 -1.90
CA LEU A 58 -3.73 14.11 -0.60
C LEU A 58 -2.76 15.30 -0.71
N LEU A 59 -1.82 15.24 -1.64
CA LEU A 59 -0.86 16.32 -1.88
C LEU A 59 -1.59 17.57 -2.38
N THR A 60 -2.44 17.42 -3.41
CA THR A 60 -3.26 18.51 -3.94
C THR A 60 -4.21 19.07 -2.88
N TYR A 61 -4.90 18.20 -2.12
CA TYR A 61 -5.80 18.63 -1.06
C TYR A 61 -5.08 19.36 0.07
N GLY A 62 -3.90 18.89 0.48
CA GLY A 62 -3.09 19.53 1.52
C GLY A 62 -2.54 20.90 1.12
N ILE A 63 -2.16 21.08 -0.15
CA ILE A 63 -1.71 22.37 -0.69
C ILE A 63 -2.86 23.38 -0.72
N VAL A 64 -4.05 22.96 -1.15
CA VAL A 64 -5.24 23.83 -1.20
C VAL A 64 -5.76 24.14 0.21
N ASN A 65 -5.80 23.14 1.09
CA ASN A 65 -6.25 23.27 2.48
C ASN A 65 -5.07 23.18 3.44
N THR A 66 -4.30 24.26 3.54
CA THR A 66 -3.11 24.36 4.40
C THR A 66 -3.38 23.99 5.86
N SER A 67 -4.61 24.23 6.36
CA SER A 67 -5.05 23.82 7.71
C SER A 67 -5.05 22.30 7.95
N LYS A 68 -5.03 21.47 6.90
CA LYS A 68 -4.99 20.00 6.93
C LYS A 68 -3.69 19.43 6.37
N PHE A 69 -2.70 20.28 6.07
CA PHE A 69 -1.47 19.89 5.39
C PHE A 69 -0.71 18.84 6.19
N LYS A 70 -0.61 19.00 7.51
CA LYS A 70 0.09 18.06 8.39
C LYS A 70 -0.53 16.66 8.34
N GLU A 71 -1.85 16.56 8.40
CA GLU A 71 -2.57 15.30 8.33
C GLU A 71 -2.46 14.64 6.96
N CYS A 72 -2.46 15.44 5.89
CA CYS A 72 -2.21 14.94 4.54
C CYS A 72 -0.80 14.37 4.42
N MET A 73 0.22 15.05 4.95
CA MET A 73 1.60 14.56 4.96
C MET A 73 1.76 13.25 5.74
N ILE A 74 1.09 13.11 6.89
CA ILE A 74 1.04 11.85 7.64
C ILE A 74 0.38 10.74 6.81
N GLY A 75 -0.75 11.05 6.16
CA GLY A 75 -1.44 10.10 5.28
C GLY A 75 -0.58 9.65 4.10
N ILE A 76 0.10 10.59 3.44
CA ILE A 76 1.05 10.33 2.37
C ILE A 76 2.17 9.41 2.86
N PHE A 77 2.76 9.69 4.03
CA PHE A 77 3.81 8.84 4.59
C PHE A 77 3.34 7.38 4.79
N ILE A 78 2.13 7.20 5.32
CA ILE A 78 1.51 5.88 5.50
C ILE A 78 1.33 5.17 4.16
N LEU A 79 0.81 5.85 3.14
CA LEU A 79 0.58 5.24 1.82
C LEU A 79 1.90 4.94 1.08
N THR A 80 2.90 5.81 1.19
CA THR A 80 4.21 5.60 0.58
C THR A 80 4.92 4.38 1.16
N ALA A 81 4.75 4.09 2.45
CA ALA A 81 5.32 2.89 3.09
C ALA A 81 4.81 1.57 2.47
N ASN A 82 3.66 1.59 1.80
CA ASN A 82 3.08 0.41 1.15
C ASN A 82 3.89 -0.04 -0.07
N ILE A 83 4.50 0.90 -0.79
CA ILE A 83 5.29 0.65 -2.01
C ILE A 83 6.56 -0.19 -1.72
N PRO A 84 7.45 0.19 -0.78
CA PRO A 84 8.63 -0.63 -0.47
C PRO A 84 8.26 -1.98 0.15
N ILE A 85 7.16 -2.07 0.90
CA ILE A 85 6.66 -3.34 1.42
C ILE A 85 6.25 -4.27 0.27
N ALA A 86 5.45 -3.77 -0.67
CA ALA A 86 5.03 -4.53 -1.85
C ALA A 86 6.23 -5.02 -2.66
N TYR A 87 7.23 -4.16 -2.87
CA TYR A 87 8.49 -4.53 -3.53
C TYR A 87 9.23 -5.66 -2.81
N THR A 88 9.33 -5.58 -1.48
CA THR A 88 9.96 -6.62 -0.66
C THR A 88 9.22 -7.95 -0.79
N TYR A 89 7.89 -7.94 -0.77
CA TYR A 89 7.07 -9.15 -0.92
C TYR A 89 7.24 -9.79 -2.29
N THR A 90 7.37 -8.99 -3.35
CA THR A 90 7.61 -9.53 -4.69
C THR A 90 8.99 -10.14 -4.85
N ILE A 91 10.05 -9.53 -4.29
CA ILE A 91 11.38 -10.16 -4.29
C ILE A 91 11.34 -11.51 -3.59
N ILE A 92 10.76 -11.55 -2.38
CA ILE A 92 10.66 -12.80 -1.62
C ILE A 92 9.83 -13.82 -2.41
N GLY A 93 8.69 -13.41 -2.96
CA GLY A 93 7.82 -14.24 -3.79
C GLY A 93 8.55 -14.85 -4.99
N LEU A 94 9.27 -14.05 -5.77
CA LEU A 94 10.02 -14.52 -6.94
C LEU A 94 11.13 -15.50 -6.53
N SER A 95 11.87 -15.20 -5.45
CA SER A 95 12.94 -16.08 -4.96
C SER A 95 12.47 -17.48 -4.49
N LEU A 96 11.16 -17.69 -4.35
CA LEU A 96 10.58 -18.99 -4.00
C LEU A 96 10.29 -19.87 -5.22
N PHE A 97 10.25 -19.30 -6.42
CA PHE A 97 9.82 -19.95 -7.67
C PHE A 97 10.80 -19.81 -8.84
N ASP A 98 11.81 -18.92 -8.73
CA ASP A 98 13.06 -18.98 -9.52
C ASP A 98 13.98 -20.11 -9.04
#